data_AF-A0A7C1KML7-F1
#
_entry.id   AF-A0A7C1KML7-F1
#
_cell.length_a   1.000
_cell.length_b   1.000
_cell.length_c   1.000
_cell.angle_alpha   90.00
_cell.angle_beta   90.00
_cell.angle_gamma   90.00
#
_symmetry.space_group_name_H-M   'P 1'
#
loop_
_entity.id
_entity.type
_entity.pdbx_description
1 polymer ?
#
loop_
_entity_poly.entity_id
_entity_poly.type
_entity_poly.pdbx_seq_one_letter_code
_entity_poly.pdbx_strand_id
1 'polypeptide(L)'
;IEIPKGTVDKLEYLGGHTLNDLMEAEMIGTQLALTENKRPNCTITLPEVSESTIGQLIYMLEVQTVIVGKMYGINPFDQHGVEASKINSYALLGREGYEERRKEIESYRKAGSKHVV
;
A
#
# COMPACT_ATOMS: atom_id res chain seq x y z
N ILE A 1 -9.58 24.28 -8.47
CA ILE A 1 -8.66 25.44 -8.47
C ILE A 1 -8.29 25.70 -9.91
N GLU A 2 -8.52 26.91 -10.43
CA GLU A 2 -8.14 27.26 -11.80
C GLU A 2 -6.63 27.46 -11.91
N ILE A 3 -6.04 27.01 -13.01
CA ILE A 3 -4.62 27.21 -13.32
C ILE A 3 -4.47 28.59 -13.97
N PRO A 4 -3.68 29.51 -13.36
CA PRO A 4 -3.45 30.81 -13.93
C PRO A 4 -2.84 30.72 -15.34
N LYS A 5 -3.22 31.64 -16.22
CA LYS A 5 -2.54 31.79 -17.51
C LYS A 5 -1.09 32.21 -17.27
N GLY A 6 -0.17 31.29 -17.53
CA GLY A 6 1.26 31.53 -17.42
C GLY A 6 1.80 32.27 -18.64
N THR A 7 3.00 32.83 -18.50
CA THR A 7 3.77 33.46 -19.60
C THR A 7 4.96 32.60 -20.02
N VAL A 8 5.00 31.35 -19.57
CA VAL A 8 6.04 30.39 -19.95
C VAL A 8 5.49 29.58 -21.10
N ASP A 9 5.99 29.81 -22.32
CA ASP A 9 5.48 29.25 -23.58
C ASP A 9 5.10 27.76 -23.51
N LYS A 10 5.92 26.93 -22.83
CA LYS A 10 5.68 25.48 -22.73
C LYS A 10 4.54 25.06 -21.79
N LEU A 11 4.05 25.96 -20.95
CA LEU A 11 3.01 25.70 -19.93
C LEU A 11 1.72 26.48 -20.21
N GLU A 12 1.68 27.32 -21.25
CA GLU A 12 0.52 28.15 -21.56
C GLU A 12 -0.77 27.34 -21.77
N TYR A 13 -0.65 26.14 -22.34
CA TYR A 13 -1.79 25.24 -22.59
C TYR A 13 -2.51 24.77 -21.32
N LEU A 14 -1.88 24.89 -20.15
CA LEU A 14 -2.50 24.58 -18.86
C LEU A 14 -3.42 25.72 -18.39
N GLY A 15 -3.22 26.95 -18.88
CA GLY A 15 -3.95 28.12 -18.44
C GLY A 15 -5.43 28.07 -18.81
N GLY A 16 -6.31 28.34 -17.84
CA GLY A 16 -7.77 28.28 -18.03
C GLY A 16 -8.39 26.89 -17.83
N HIS A 17 -7.58 25.86 -17.60
CA HIS A 17 -8.03 24.59 -17.05
C HIS A 17 -8.06 24.65 -15.53
N THR A 18 -8.80 23.73 -14.91
CA THR A 18 -8.68 23.49 -13.47
C THR A 18 -7.60 22.46 -13.17
N LEU A 19 -7.05 22.48 -11.96
CA LEU A 19 -6.20 21.39 -11.46
C LEU A 19 -6.92 20.04 -11.50
N ASN A 20 -8.26 20.02 -11.38
CA ASN A 20 -9.03 18.78 -11.50
C ASN A 20 -8.99 18.25 -12.94
N ASP A 21 -9.13 19.13 -13.93
CA ASP A 21 -9.04 18.75 -15.35
C ASP A 21 -7.67 18.16 -15.67
N LEU A 22 -6.60 18.76 -15.12
CA LEU A 22 -5.24 18.25 -15.26
C LEU A 22 -5.07 16.88 -14.59
N MET A 23 -5.54 16.71 -13.36
CA MET A 23 -5.48 15.43 -12.65
C MET A 23 -6.28 14.33 -13.38
N GLU A 24 -7.44 14.65 -13.93
CA GLU A 24 -8.25 13.72 -14.72
C GLU A 24 -7.52 13.33 -16.03
N ALA A 25 -6.93 14.29 -16.73
CA ALA A 25 -6.12 14.03 -17.92
C ALA A 25 -4.91 13.12 -17.61
N GLU A 26 -4.21 13.37 -16.50
CA GLU A 26 -3.09 12.53 -16.05
C GLU A 26 -3.53 11.12 -15.65
N MET A 27 -4.69 10.98 -14.97
CA MET A 27 -5.27 9.68 -14.63
C MET A 27 -5.56 8.87 -15.91
N ILE A 28 -6.26 9.46 -16.87
CA ILE A 28 -6.61 8.81 -18.14
C ILE A 28 -5.35 8.45 -18.93
N GLY A 29 -4.39 9.38 -19.05
CA GLY A 29 -3.12 9.14 -19.74
C GLY A 29 -2.33 7.98 -19.12
N THR A 30 -2.29 7.91 -17.79
CA THR A 30 -1.63 6.82 -17.06
C THR A 30 -2.34 5.49 -17.26
N GLN A 31 -3.68 5.47 -17.18
CA GLN A 31 -4.48 4.28 -17.42
C GLN A 31 -4.24 3.71 -18.82
N LEU A 32 -4.19 4.58 -19.83
CA LEU A 32 -3.91 4.19 -21.21
C LEU A 32 -2.49 3.61 -21.33
N ALA A 33 -1.48 4.30 -20.81
CA ALA A 33 -0.09 3.85 -20.85
C ALA A 33 0.09 2.47 -20.19
N LEU A 34 -0.54 2.22 -19.04
CA LEU A 34 -0.54 0.91 -18.38
C LEU A 34 -1.19 -0.17 -19.26
N THR A 35 -2.34 0.16 -19.85
CA THR A 35 -3.09 -0.76 -20.72
C THR A 35 -2.31 -1.12 -21.98
N GLU A 36 -1.69 -0.15 -22.64
CA GLU A 36 -0.83 -0.36 -23.81
C GLU A 36 0.39 -1.23 -23.50
N ASN A 37 0.94 -1.08 -22.29
CA ASN A 37 2.03 -1.92 -21.78
C ASN A 37 1.55 -3.26 -21.19
N LYS A 38 0.29 -3.64 -21.44
CA LYS A 38 -0.33 -4.90 -20.98
C LYS A 38 -0.21 -5.09 -19.46
N ARG A 39 -0.28 -4.00 -18.70
CA ARG A 39 -0.30 -3.99 -17.24
C ARG A 39 -1.75 -3.91 -16.77
N PRO A 40 -2.30 -4.96 -16.10
CA PRO A 40 -3.64 -4.92 -15.57
C PRO A 40 -3.82 -3.73 -14.62
N ASN A 41 -4.93 -3.00 -14.78
CA ASN A 41 -5.31 -1.87 -13.95
C ASN A 41 -6.82 -1.92 -13.68
N CYS A 42 -7.25 -1.25 -12.62
CA CYS A 42 -8.63 -1.18 -12.19
C CYS A 42 -8.89 0.20 -11.56
N THR A 43 -10.09 0.74 -11.80
CA THR A 43 -10.53 2.02 -11.24
C THR A 43 -11.78 1.78 -10.40
N ILE A 44 -11.77 2.27 -9.16
CA ILE A 44 -12.94 2.31 -8.27
C ILE A 44 -13.39 3.77 -8.20
N THR A 45 -14.56 4.08 -8.76
CA THR A 45 -15.11 5.44 -8.81
C THR A 45 -16.10 5.64 -7.68
N LEU A 46 -15.87 6.67 -6.86
CA LEU A 46 -16.81 7.13 -5.85
C LEU A 46 -17.54 8.37 -6.38
N PRO A 47 -18.86 8.52 -6.16
CA PRO A 47 -19.59 9.70 -6.62
C PRO A 47 -19.16 10.98 -5.89
N GLU A 48 -18.71 10.84 -4.65
CA GLU A 48 -18.15 11.91 -3.80
C GLU A 48 -17.29 11.28 -2.69
N VAL A 49 -16.53 12.11 -1.98
CA VAL A 49 -15.86 11.71 -0.74
C VAL A 49 -16.74 12.12 0.44
N SER A 50 -17.49 11.16 0.97
CA SER A 50 -18.35 11.33 2.15
C SER A 50 -18.24 10.12 3.07
N GLU A 51 -18.70 10.25 4.32
CA GLU A 51 -18.69 9.15 5.29
C GLU A 51 -19.43 7.92 4.75
N SER A 52 -20.49 8.15 3.96
CA SER A 52 -21.26 7.07 3.32
C SER A 52 -20.46 6.34 2.25
N THR A 53 -19.85 7.07 1.31
CA THR A 53 -19.13 6.45 0.19
C THR A 53 -17.82 5.79 0.66
N ILE A 54 -17.16 6.37 1.66
CA ILE A 54 -15.98 5.77 2.30
C ILE A 54 -16.36 4.50 3.07
N GLY A 55 -17.48 4.51 3.82
CA GLY A 55 -17.97 3.30 4.50
C GLY A 55 -18.25 2.15 3.52
N GLN A 56 -18.86 2.46 2.37
CA GLN A 56 -19.09 1.48 1.30
C GLN A 56 -17.78 0.92 0.74
N LEU A 57 -16.79 1.79 0.48
CA LEU A 57 -15.47 1.37 -0.03
C LEU A 57 -14.76 0.44 0.97
N ILE A 58 -14.73 0.81 2.25
CA ILE A 58 -14.10 0.00 3.31
C ILE A 58 -14.75 -1.38 3.36
N TYR A 59 -16.07 -1.44 3.48
CA TYR A 59 -16.79 -2.71 3.59
C TYR A 59 -16.59 -3.59 2.34
N MET A 60 -16.62 -2.98 1.14
CA MET A 60 -16.33 -3.69 -0.11
C MET A 60 -14.93 -4.32 -0.09
N LEU A 61 -13.90 -3.58 0.35
CA LEU A 61 -12.53 -4.08 0.42
C LEU A 61 -12.33 -5.15 1.50
N GLU A 62 -13.02 -5.04 2.64
CA GLU A 62 -13.04 -6.08 3.68
C GLU A 62 -13.62 -7.39 3.13
N VAL A 63 -14.79 -7.32 2.49
CA VAL A 63 -15.44 -8.48 1.87
C VAL A 63 -14.57 -9.07 0.76
N GLN A 64 -14.00 -8.23 -0.10
CA GLN A 64 -13.07 -8.67 -1.15
C GLN A 64 -11.88 -9.44 -0.54
N THR A 65 -11.31 -8.94 0.56
CA THR A 65 -10.17 -9.58 1.24
C THR A 65 -10.54 -10.98 1.73
N VAL A 66 -11.72 -11.15 2.35
CA VAL A 66 -12.19 -12.46 2.81
C VAL A 66 -12.39 -13.43 1.65
N ILE A 67 -13.05 -12.99 0.57
CA ILE A 67 -13.28 -13.81 -0.62
C ILE A 67 -11.94 -14.24 -1.22
N VAL A 68 -11.02 -13.30 -1.42
CA VAL A 68 -9.71 -13.56 -2.01
C VAL A 68 -8.88 -14.50 -1.13
N GLY A 69 -8.87 -14.30 0.19
CA GLY A 69 -8.18 -15.22 1.12
C GLY A 69 -8.72 -16.65 1.02
N LYS A 70 -10.05 -16.81 0.92
CA LYS A 70 -10.67 -18.12 0.68
C LYS A 70 -10.29 -18.71 -0.68
N MET A 71 -10.25 -17.89 -1.74
CA MET A 71 -9.81 -18.34 -3.08
C MET A 71 -8.35 -18.79 -3.10
N TYR A 72 -7.49 -18.14 -2.33
CA TYR A 72 -6.09 -18.54 -2.17
C TYR A 72 -5.88 -19.73 -1.21
N GLY A 73 -6.94 -20.24 -0.57
CA GLY A 73 -6.83 -21.36 0.37
C GLY A 73 -6.14 -20.99 1.69
N ILE A 74 -6.12 -19.71 2.05
CA ILE A 74 -5.56 -19.22 3.32
C ILE A 74 -6.67 -18.82 4.29
N ASN A 75 -6.31 -18.66 5.57
CA ASN A 75 -7.20 -18.06 6.55
C ASN A 75 -7.06 -16.54 6.50
N PRO A 76 -8.08 -15.77 6.07
CA PRO A 76 -7.99 -14.31 6.01
C PRO A 76 -8.09 -13.63 7.38
N PHE A 77 -8.26 -14.39 8.47
CA PHE A 77 -8.51 -13.86 9.81
C PHE A 77 -7.39 -14.18 10.81
N ASP A 78 -6.23 -14.67 10.36
CA ASP A 78 -5.06 -14.88 11.22
C ASP A 78 -3.83 -14.09 10.77
N GLN A 79 -2.80 -14.08 11.63
CA GLN A 79 -1.60 -13.28 11.45
C GLN A 79 -0.37 -13.90 12.12
N HIS A 80 -0.13 -15.21 11.97
CA HIS A 80 0.92 -15.94 12.69
C HIS A 80 2.32 -15.29 12.62
N GLY A 81 2.67 -14.65 11.50
CA GLY A 81 3.98 -14.00 11.31
C GLY A 81 4.29 -12.87 12.31
N VAL A 82 3.28 -12.20 12.88
CA VAL A 82 3.54 -11.06 13.78
C VAL A 82 4.09 -11.49 15.14
N GLU A 83 3.72 -12.70 15.60
CA GLU A 83 4.15 -13.21 16.90
C GLU A 83 5.64 -13.53 16.91
N ALA A 84 6.18 -14.05 15.81
CA ALA A 84 7.61 -14.31 15.68
C ALA A 84 8.45 -13.02 15.86
N SER A 85 7.99 -11.90 15.29
CA SER A 85 8.65 -10.60 15.43
C SER A 85 8.59 -10.08 16.88
N LYS A 86 7.43 -10.23 17.55
CA LYS A 86 7.28 -9.86 18.97
C LYS A 86 8.21 -10.66 19.86
N ILE A 87 8.27 -11.98 19.69
CA ILE A 87 9.13 -12.89 20.47
C ILE A 87 10.60 -12.49 20.31
N ASN A 88 11.05 -12.25 19.08
CA ASN A 88 12.43 -11.81 18.82
C ASN A 88 12.72 -10.45 19.47
N SER A 89 11.78 -9.51 19.41
CA SER A 89 11.90 -8.20 20.06
C SER A 89 11.98 -8.32 21.58
N TYR A 90 11.12 -9.16 22.20
CA TYR A 90 11.14 -9.42 23.64
C TYR A 90 12.49 -9.99 24.09
N ALA A 91 13.00 -10.98 23.35
CA ALA A 91 14.28 -11.59 23.62
C ALA A 91 15.44 -10.57 23.55
N LEU A 92 15.48 -9.77 22.49
CA LEU A 92 16.53 -8.77 22.27
C LEU A 92 16.50 -7.62 23.30
N LEU A 93 15.32 -7.24 23.79
CA LEU A 93 15.16 -6.23 24.84
C LEU A 93 15.34 -6.80 26.26
N GLY A 94 15.58 -8.12 26.39
CA GLY A 94 15.87 -8.75 27.67
C GLY A 94 14.64 -8.96 28.56
N ARG A 95 13.46 -9.20 27.97
CA ARG A 95 12.27 -9.58 28.73
C ARG A 95 12.48 -10.94 29.40
N GLU A 96 12.13 -11.03 30.68
CA GLU A 96 12.19 -12.29 31.44
C GLU A 96 11.41 -13.41 30.75
N GLY A 97 12.00 -14.60 30.67
CA GLY A 97 11.42 -15.80 30.04
C GLY A 97 11.77 -15.97 28.56
N TYR A 98 12.61 -15.11 27.99
CA TYR A 98 13.05 -15.14 26.59
C TYR A 98 14.58 -15.29 26.44
N GLU A 99 15.28 -15.71 27.48
CA GLU A 99 16.74 -15.76 27.56
C GLU A 99 17.35 -16.73 26.55
N GLU A 100 16.76 -17.91 26.38
CA GLU A 100 17.24 -18.90 25.39
C GLU A 100 17.09 -18.36 23.98
N ARG A 101 15.95 -17.74 23.66
CA ARG A 101 15.74 -17.09 22.37
C ARG A 101 16.73 -15.96 22.13
N ARG A 102 17.11 -15.20 23.16
CA ARG A 102 18.14 -14.15 23.06
C ARG A 102 19.50 -14.74 22.70
N LYS A 103 19.90 -15.84 23.34
CA LYS A 103 21.16 -16.53 23.03
C LYS A 103 21.20 -17.03 21.59
N GLU A 104 20.10 -17.60 21.08
CA GLU A 104 19.97 -18.02 19.68
C GLU A 104 20.16 -16.84 18.72
N ILE A 105 19.53 -15.69 18.99
CA ILE A 105 19.64 -14.51 18.13
C ILE A 105 21.07 -13.93 18.18
N GLU A 106 21.69 -13.89 19.36
CA GLU A 106 23.06 -13.40 19.52
C GLU A 106 24.11 -14.32 18.88
N SER A 107 23.92 -15.64 18.93
CA SER A 107 24.80 -16.59 18.23
C SER A 107 24.69 -16.42 16.71
N TYR A 108 23.48 -16.23 16.20
CA TYR A 108 23.22 -15.94 14.79
C TYR A 108 23.88 -14.63 14.33
N ARG A 109 23.80 -13.55 15.12
CA ARG A 109 24.48 -12.27 14.81
C ARG A 109 26.00 -12.38 14.76
N LYS A 110 26.59 -13.15 15.69
CA LYS A 110 28.05 -13.37 15.75
C LYS A 110 28.57 -14.22 14.60
N ALA A 111 27.73 -15.09 14.02
CA ALA A 111 28.09 -15.93 12.86
C ALA A 111 28.26 -15.13 11.54
N GLY A 112 27.98 -13.81 11.54
CA GLY A 112 28.46 -12.92 10.49
C GLY A 112 27.77 -13.04 9.12
N SER A 113 26.50 -13.45 9.06
CA SER A 113 25.73 -13.39 7.81
C SER A 113 25.49 -11.93 7.40
N LYS A 114 26.41 -11.38 6.59
CA LYS A 114 26.39 -10.01 6.04
C LYS A 114 25.19 -9.70 5.12
N HIS A 115 24.35 -10.67 4.83
CA HIS A 115 23.12 -10.55 4.08
C HIS A 115 22.15 -11.52 4.79
N VAL A 116 20.90 -11.17 5.09
CA VAL A 116 19.80 -11.12 4.13
C VAL A 116 18.55 -10.53 4.84
N VAL A 117 17.75 -9.84 4.02
CA VAL A 117 16.35 -9.38 4.11
C VAL A 117 15.52 -9.90 5.29
#